data_AF-A0AAP5Z2W8-F1
#
_entry.id   AF-A0AAP5Z2W8-F1
#
_cell.length_a   1.000
_cell.length_b   1.000
_cell.length_c   1.000
_cell.angle_alpha   90.00
_cell.angle_beta   90.00
_cell.angle_gamma   90.00
#
_symmetry.space_group_name_H-M   'P 1'
#
loop_
_entity.id
_entity.type
_entity.pdbx_description
1 polymer ?
#
loop_
_entity_poly.entity_id
_entity_poly.type
_entity_poly.pdbx_seq_one_letter_code
_entity_poly.pdbx_strand_id
1 'polypeptide(L)'
;RFYDDADDRFAKSDVGLYEIDHLTHNVKQGNMDVWSGFYERIGNFREIRYFDIEGKLTGLVSRAMTAPCGKIRIPINESSDDKSQIEEFIREYNGEGIQHIALTTDDIYQTVQTLRDRGMDFMPTPDTYYEKVDERVEGHTEDVSKLRDLQILIDGAPMKDGILLQIFTQTVIGPVFFEIIQRKGNEGFGEGNFKAL
;
A
#
# COMPACT_ATOMS: atom_id res chain seq x y z
N ARG A 1 22.27 0.94 -19.94
CA ARG A 1 22.27 2.34 -20.41
C ARG A 1 20.81 2.72 -20.52
N PHE A 2 20.35 3.73 -19.79
CA PHE A 2 18.99 4.25 -19.97
C PHE A 2 18.86 4.92 -21.34
N TYR A 3 17.64 5.21 -21.80
CA TYR A 3 17.39 5.91 -23.06
C TYR A 3 18.16 7.24 -23.13
N ASP A 4 18.61 7.64 -24.31
CA ASP A 4 19.39 8.88 -24.49
C ASP A 4 18.59 10.15 -24.11
N ASP A 5 17.26 10.05 -24.04
CA ASP A 5 16.31 11.09 -23.64
C ASP A 5 15.72 10.87 -22.22
N ALA A 6 16.36 10.04 -21.39
CA ALA A 6 15.83 9.68 -20.07
C ALA A 6 15.55 10.89 -19.16
N ASP A 7 16.46 11.86 -19.13
CA ASP A 7 16.31 13.06 -18.28
C ASP A 7 15.08 13.89 -18.69
N ASP A 8 14.86 14.08 -20.00
CA ASP A 8 13.69 14.79 -20.53
C ASP A 8 12.39 14.03 -20.24
N ARG A 9 12.42 12.69 -20.33
CA ARG A 9 11.27 11.85 -20.00
C ARG A 9 10.93 11.94 -18.52
N PHE A 10 11.94 11.87 -17.65
CA PHE A 10 11.73 11.99 -16.21
C PHE A 10 11.19 13.38 -15.85
N ALA A 11 11.78 14.45 -16.37
CA ALA A 11 11.31 15.81 -16.11
C ALA A 11 9.84 16.02 -16.54
N LYS A 12 9.42 15.45 -17.68
CA LYS A 12 8.02 15.53 -18.15
C LYS A 12 7.07 14.63 -17.35
N SER A 13 7.57 13.52 -16.83
CA SER A 13 6.75 12.53 -16.13
C SER A 13 6.74 12.73 -14.62
N ASP A 14 7.57 13.63 -14.09
CA ASP A 14 7.65 13.91 -12.66
C ASP A 14 6.29 14.35 -12.12
N VAL A 15 5.94 13.76 -10.98
CA VAL A 15 4.74 14.02 -10.17
C VAL A 15 5.08 13.99 -8.68
N GLY A 16 6.35 14.05 -8.30
CA GLY A 16 6.77 14.07 -6.89
C GLY A 16 6.89 12.69 -6.24
N LEU A 17 7.03 11.62 -7.02
CA LEU A 17 7.30 10.27 -6.52
C LEU A 17 8.81 10.02 -6.51
N TYR A 18 9.37 9.61 -5.37
CA TYR A 18 10.83 9.58 -5.22
C TYR A 18 11.41 8.28 -4.65
N GLU A 19 10.60 7.40 -4.05
CA GLU A 19 11.08 6.15 -3.43
C GLU A 19 10.02 5.06 -3.51
N ILE A 20 10.46 3.79 -3.56
CA ILE A 20 9.60 2.65 -3.29
C ILE A 20 9.52 2.47 -1.77
N ASP A 21 8.37 2.76 -1.19
CA ASP A 21 8.15 2.65 0.26
C ASP A 21 8.13 1.18 0.72
N HIS A 22 7.35 0.38 -0.01
CA HIS A 22 7.21 -1.06 0.21
C HIS A 22 6.62 -1.72 -1.03
N LEU A 23 6.64 -3.05 -1.05
CA LEU A 23 5.95 -3.87 -2.04
C LEU A 23 5.43 -5.13 -1.37
N THR A 24 4.35 -5.70 -1.86
CA THR A 24 3.74 -6.89 -1.28
C THR A 24 4.11 -8.15 -2.04
N HIS A 25 3.91 -9.31 -1.42
CA HIS A 25 3.85 -10.61 -2.10
C HIS A 25 2.55 -11.30 -1.77
N ASN A 26 1.77 -11.64 -2.78
CA ASN A 26 0.69 -12.61 -2.65
C ASN A 26 1.26 -14.00 -2.93
N VAL A 27 1.12 -14.89 -1.95
CA VAL A 27 1.68 -16.24 -1.99
C VAL A 27 0.57 -17.28 -1.89
N LYS A 28 0.83 -18.48 -2.40
CA LYS A 28 -0.10 -19.60 -2.33
C LYS A 28 -0.31 -20.02 -0.89
N GLN A 29 -1.47 -20.60 -0.61
CA GLN A 29 -1.73 -21.19 0.69
C GLN A 29 -0.63 -22.20 1.10
N GLY A 30 -0.12 -22.07 2.32
CA GLY A 30 1.00 -22.80 2.90
C GLY A 30 2.39 -22.21 2.63
N ASN A 31 2.53 -21.19 1.78
CA ASN A 31 3.83 -20.67 1.37
C ASN A 31 4.30 -19.42 2.14
N MET A 32 3.52 -18.87 3.07
CA MET A 32 3.98 -17.72 3.86
C MET A 32 5.29 -18.01 4.61
N ASP A 33 5.41 -19.18 5.26
CA ASP A 33 6.63 -19.60 5.97
C ASP A 33 7.82 -19.77 5.02
N VAL A 34 7.57 -20.20 3.78
CA VAL A 34 8.60 -20.38 2.75
C VAL A 34 9.25 -19.04 2.42
N TRP A 35 8.42 -18.03 2.15
CA TRP A 35 8.88 -16.71 1.75
C TRP A 35 9.37 -15.86 2.92
N SER A 36 8.71 -15.88 4.08
CA SER A 36 9.22 -15.18 5.27
C SER A 36 10.59 -15.76 5.67
N GLY A 37 10.71 -17.09 5.70
CA GLY A 37 11.97 -17.76 6.00
C GLY A 37 13.06 -17.50 4.96
N PHE A 38 12.72 -17.32 3.69
CA PHE A 38 13.68 -16.92 2.65
C PHE A 38 14.32 -15.57 2.97
N TYR A 39 13.49 -14.55 3.25
CA TYR A 39 13.98 -13.20 3.57
C TYR A 39 14.74 -13.14 4.90
N GLU A 40 14.31 -13.90 5.91
CA GLU A 40 15.04 -14.04 7.17
C GLU A 40 16.45 -14.63 6.96
N ARG A 41 16.56 -15.73 6.20
CA ARG A 41 17.84 -16.43 6.02
C ARG A 41 18.83 -15.65 5.16
N ILE A 42 18.36 -15.03 4.08
CA ILE A 42 19.25 -14.41 3.09
C ILE A 42 19.51 -12.94 3.41
N GLY A 43 18.49 -12.21 3.88
CA GLY A 43 18.55 -10.78 4.10
C GLY A 43 18.52 -10.36 5.57
N ASN A 44 18.42 -11.30 6.51
CA ASN A 44 18.21 -11.01 7.94
C ASN A 44 17.00 -10.10 8.18
N PHE A 45 15.95 -10.26 7.37
CA PHE A 45 14.67 -9.59 7.62
C PHE A 45 14.09 -10.09 8.94
N ARG A 46 13.21 -9.28 9.53
CA ARG A 46 12.45 -9.64 10.73
C ARG A 46 10.97 -9.44 10.48
N GLU A 47 10.18 -10.40 10.94
CA GLU A 47 8.75 -10.19 11.09
C GLU A 47 8.55 -9.16 12.20
N ILE A 48 8.01 -8.00 11.84
CA ILE A 48 7.72 -6.93 12.80
C ILE A 48 6.25 -6.91 13.21
N ARG A 49 5.39 -7.57 12.43
CA ARG A 49 3.96 -7.67 12.71
C ARG A 49 3.32 -8.82 11.95
N TYR A 50 2.37 -9.47 12.60
CA TYR A 50 1.46 -10.45 12.03
C TYR A 50 0.05 -9.89 12.03
N PHE A 51 -0.69 -10.10 10.94
CA PHE A 51 -2.08 -9.73 10.82
C PHE A 51 -2.92 -10.96 10.48
N ASP A 52 -4.05 -11.07 11.14
CA ASP A 52 -5.11 -12.03 10.82
C ASP A 52 -6.38 -11.22 10.59
N ILE A 53 -6.81 -11.14 9.33
CA ILE A 53 -7.85 -10.22 8.89
C ILE A 53 -9.01 -11.05 8.38
N GLU A 54 -10.06 -11.12 9.19
CA GLU A 54 -11.37 -11.64 8.78
C GLU A 54 -12.18 -10.50 8.15
N GLY A 55 -12.35 -10.54 6.83
CA GLY A 55 -13.34 -9.75 6.12
C GLY A 55 -14.75 -10.31 6.31
N LYS A 56 -15.77 -9.58 5.83
CA LYS A 56 -17.17 -10.03 5.92
C LYS A 56 -17.48 -11.31 5.14
N LEU A 57 -16.66 -11.66 4.15
CA LEU A 57 -16.89 -12.77 3.23
C LEU A 57 -15.65 -13.66 3.03
N THR A 58 -14.45 -13.13 3.25
CA THR A 58 -13.17 -13.81 3.02
C THR A 58 -12.14 -13.38 4.05
N GLY A 59 -11.16 -14.23 4.34
CA GLY A 59 -10.05 -13.93 5.26
C GLY A 59 -8.69 -13.93 4.57
N LEU A 60 -7.73 -13.20 5.13
CA LEU A 60 -6.32 -13.31 4.79
C LEU A 60 -5.45 -13.16 6.03
N VAL A 61 -4.27 -13.77 5.95
CA VAL A 61 -3.19 -13.58 6.92
C VAL A 61 -2.03 -12.85 6.24
N SER A 62 -1.31 -12.03 7.01
CA SER A 62 -0.19 -11.25 6.49
C SER A 62 0.96 -11.15 7.48
N ARG A 63 2.20 -11.30 6.99
CA ARG A 63 3.43 -11.04 7.74
C ARG A 63 4.16 -9.85 7.17
N ALA A 64 4.31 -8.79 7.98
CA ALA A 64 5.13 -7.64 7.63
C ALA A 64 6.61 -7.95 7.89
N MET A 65 7.36 -8.19 6.82
CA MET A 65 8.80 -8.41 6.89
C MET A 65 9.56 -7.11 6.65
N THR A 66 10.50 -6.78 7.53
CA THR A 66 11.34 -5.57 7.40
C THR A 66 12.82 -5.93 7.36
N ALA A 67 13.54 -5.34 6.40
CA ALA A 67 14.99 -5.47 6.30
C ALA A 67 15.71 -4.83 7.50
N PRO A 68 16.92 -5.28 7.84
CA PRO A 68 17.68 -4.73 8.96
C PRO A 68 18.07 -3.25 8.78
N CYS A 69 18.04 -2.73 7.55
CA CYS A 69 18.26 -1.31 7.28
C CYS A 69 17.03 -0.44 7.56
N GLY A 70 15.87 -1.03 7.87
CA GLY A 70 14.60 -0.32 8.11
C GLY A 70 13.93 0.26 6.86
N LYS A 71 14.54 0.12 5.68
CA LYS A 71 14.04 0.74 4.43
C LYS A 71 13.15 -0.17 3.61
N ILE A 72 13.51 -1.44 3.49
CA ILE A 72 12.76 -2.40 2.67
C ILE A 72 11.73 -3.08 3.54
N ARG A 73 10.47 -2.99 3.13
CA ARG A 73 9.32 -3.60 3.79
C ARG A 73 8.57 -4.46 2.78
N ILE A 74 8.24 -5.68 3.19
CA ILE A 74 7.57 -6.67 2.34
C ILE A 74 6.48 -7.37 3.15
N PRO A 75 5.22 -6.89 3.08
CA PRO A 75 4.08 -7.67 3.54
C PRO A 75 3.90 -8.91 2.65
N ILE A 76 3.89 -10.08 3.27
CA ILE A 76 3.63 -11.37 2.62
C ILE A 76 2.22 -11.79 2.99
N ASN A 77 1.34 -11.87 2.00
CA ASN A 77 -0.09 -12.13 2.18
C ASN A 77 -0.43 -13.53 1.66
N GLU A 78 -1.19 -14.27 2.45
CA GLU A 78 -1.69 -15.59 2.10
C GLU A 78 -3.20 -15.63 2.36
N SER A 79 -3.91 -16.37 1.53
CA SER A 79 -5.34 -16.56 1.70
C SER A 79 -5.69 -17.50 2.85
N SER A 80 -6.76 -17.19 3.58
CA SER A 80 -7.39 -18.12 4.52
C SER A 80 -8.47 -19.00 3.87
N ASP A 81 -8.87 -18.69 2.63
CA ASP A 81 -9.92 -19.41 1.89
C ASP A 81 -9.75 -19.37 0.35
N ASP A 82 -10.47 -20.20 -0.40
CA ASP A 82 -10.30 -20.29 -1.87
C ASP A 82 -10.89 -19.09 -2.67
N LYS A 83 -11.58 -18.17 -1.98
CA LYS A 83 -12.40 -17.10 -2.58
C LYS A 83 -11.86 -15.70 -2.30
N SER A 84 -10.78 -15.56 -1.54
CA SER A 84 -10.20 -14.26 -1.22
C SER A 84 -9.62 -13.58 -2.45
N GLN A 85 -9.43 -12.26 -2.33
CA GLN A 85 -8.71 -11.43 -3.29
C GLN A 85 -7.28 -11.93 -3.56
N ILE A 86 -6.65 -12.62 -2.58
CA ILE A 86 -5.32 -13.22 -2.75
C ILE A 86 -5.39 -14.39 -3.74
N GLU A 87 -6.37 -15.27 -3.62
CA GLU A 87 -6.54 -16.39 -4.55
C GLU A 87 -6.98 -15.93 -5.94
N GLU A 88 -7.77 -14.86 -6.03
CA GLU A 88 -8.07 -14.20 -7.31
C GLU A 88 -6.79 -13.70 -7.98
N PHE A 89 -5.94 -12.98 -7.24
CA PHE A 89 -4.63 -12.56 -7.72
C PHE A 89 -3.79 -13.74 -8.22
N ILE A 90 -3.66 -14.82 -7.45
CA ILE A 90 -2.82 -15.98 -7.83
C ILE A 90 -3.31 -16.60 -9.15
N ARG A 91 -4.64 -16.69 -9.35
CA ARG A 91 -5.22 -17.22 -10.60
C ARG A 91 -4.96 -16.29 -11.78
N GLU A 92 -5.20 -14.98 -11.63
CA GLU A 92 -5.01 -14.01 -12.70
C GLU A 92 -3.55 -13.79 -13.07
N TYR A 93 -2.67 -13.75 -12.07
CA TYR A 93 -1.22 -13.61 -12.22
C TYR A 93 -0.56 -14.92 -12.68
N ASN A 94 -1.27 -16.05 -12.60
CA ASN A 94 -0.78 -17.40 -12.88
C ASN A 94 0.41 -17.82 -12.00
N GLY A 95 0.39 -17.41 -10.73
CA GLY A 95 1.46 -17.67 -9.78
C GLY A 95 1.50 -16.70 -8.61
N GLU A 96 2.52 -16.87 -7.77
CA GLU A 96 2.85 -15.93 -6.69
C GLU A 96 3.56 -14.71 -7.27
N GLY A 97 3.39 -13.56 -6.64
CA GLY A 97 4.02 -12.35 -7.14
C GLY A 97 3.68 -11.09 -6.37
N ILE A 98 4.20 -9.98 -6.87
CA ILE A 98 3.97 -8.66 -6.30
C ILE A 98 2.58 -8.20 -6.69
N GLN A 99 1.71 -7.99 -5.68
CA GLN A 99 0.37 -7.46 -5.91
C GLN A 99 0.41 -5.94 -6.07
N HIS A 100 1.17 -5.25 -5.21
CA HIS A 100 1.31 -3.82 -5.32
C HIS A 100 2.68 -3.31 -4.93
N ILE A 101 2.98 -2.12 -5.44
CA ILE A 101 4.19 -1.35 -5.16
C ILE A 101 3.74 0.03 -4.65
N ALA A 102 4.18 0.37 -3.45
CA ALA A 102 3.91 1.67 -2.84
C ALA A 102 5.03 2.66 -3.14
N LEU A 103 4.64 3.87 -3.54
CA LEU A 103 5.53 4.94 -3.97
C LEU A 103 5.37 6.15 -3.05
N THR A 104 6.49 6.61 -2.48
CA THR A 104 6.51 7.71 -1.52
C THR A 104 6.43 9.07 -2.22
N THR A 105 5.68 9.99 -1.62
CA THR A 105 5.62 11.42 -1.97
C THR A 105 5.58 12.31 -0.73
N ASP A 106 6.10 13.53 -0.86
CA ASP A 106 6.04 14.59 0.17
C ASP A 106 4.76 15.45 0.06
N ASP A 107 4.02 15.35 -1.05
CA ASP A 107 2.73 16.03 -1.24
C ASP A 107 1.76 15.11 -1.99
N ILE A 108 1.07 14.26 -1.22
CA ILE A 108 0.10 13.32 -1.79
C ILE A 108 -1.07 14.03 -2.46
N TYR A 109 -1.47 15.22 -1.99
CA TYR A 109 -2.58 15.96 -2.57
C TYR A 109 -2.25 16.41 -3.99
N GLN A 110 -1.09 17.04 -4.17
CA GLN A 110 -0.61 17.47 -5.48
C GLN A 110 -0.34 16.27 -6.39
N THR A 111 0.30 15.22 -5.86
CA THR A 111 0.65 14.01 -6.61
C THR A 111 -0.59 13.33 -7.16
N VAL A 112 -1.60 13.08 -6.32
CA VAL A 112 -2.84 12.40 -6.71
C VAL A 112 -3.63 13.25 -7.70
N GLN A 113 -3.75 14.56 -7.47
CA GLN A 113 -4.40 15.46 -8.42
C GLN A 113 -3.71 15.39 -9.80
N THR A 114 -2.37 15.48 -9.83
CA THR A 114 -1.61 15.44 -11.08
C THR A 114 -1.74 14.10 -11.79
N LEU A 115 -1.75 12.99 -11.04
CA LEU A 115 -1.97 11.65 -11.60
C LEU A 115 -3.37 11.51 -12.20
N ARG A 116 -4.42 11.99 -11.52
CA ARG A 116 -5.79 12.02 -12.04
C ARG A 116 -5.91 12.88 -13.30
N ASP A 117 -5.30 14.07 -13.31
CA ASP A 117 -5.28 14.97 -14.48
C ASP A 117 -4.57 14.32 -15.69
N ARG A 118 -3.63 13.40 -15.43
CA ARG A 118 -2.94 12.61 -16.45
C ARG A 118 -3.65 11.29 -16.80
N GLY A 119 -4.85 11.05 -16.26
CA GLY A 119 -5.72 9.92 -16.61
C GLY A 119 -5.50 8.65 -15.77
N MET A 120 -4.89 8.75 -14.59
CA MET A 120 -4.79 7.62 -13.66
C MET A 120 -6.10 7.45 -12.89
N ASP A 121 -6.64 6.23 -12.89
CA ASP A 121 -7.81 5.85 -12.10
C ASP A 121 -7.41 5.26 -10.75
N PHE A 122 -8.19 5.58 -9.72
CA PHE A 122 -7.99 5.12 -8.35
C PHE A 122 -9.20 4.31 -7.87
N MET A 123 -8.97 3.47 -6.85
CA MET A 123 -10.05 2.72 -6.20
C MET A 123 -11.00 3.68 -5.49
N PRO A 124 -12.34 3.49 -5.63
CA PRO A 124 -13.30 4.37 -4.99
C PRO A 124 -13.33 4.11 -3.47
N THR A 125 -13.43 5.17 -2.69
CA THR A 125 -13.68 5.09 -1.25
C THR A 125 -15.07 5.69 -0.94
N PRO A 126 -15.93 5.01 -0.15
CA PRO A 126 -17.26 5.51 0.15
C PRO A 126 -17.22 6.75 1.05
N ASP A 127 -18.14 7.71 0.85
CA ASP A 127 -18.22 8.95 1.64
C ASP A 127 -18.30 8.71 3.15
N THR A 128 -18.96 7.62 3.55
CA THR A 128 -19.11 7.21 4.96
C THR A 128 -17.79 6.88 5.66
N TYR A 129 -16.71 6.63 4.91
CA TYR A 129 -15.36 6.53 5.48
C TYR A 129 -14.94 7.87 6.09
N TYR A 130 -15.14 8.96 5.35
CA TYR A 130 -14.70 10.31 5.73
C TYR A 130 -15.52 10.92 6.87
N GLU A 131 -16.76 10.50 7.03
CA GLU A 131 -17.63 10.93 8.14
C GLU A 131 -17.06 10.55 9.51
N LYS A 132 -16.21 9.53 9.59
CA LYS A 132 -15.65 8.99 10.84
C LYS A 132 -14.17 9.29 11.03
N VAL A 133 -13.54 10.03 10.11
CA VAL A 133 -12.09 10.26 10.12
C VAL A 133 -11.66 11.03 11.38
N ASP A 134 -12.36 12.12 11.72
CA ASP A 134 -12.04 12.93 12.90
C ASP A 134 -12.15 12.15 14.22
N GLU A 135 -13.10 11.20 14.31
CA GLU A 135 -13.28 10.32 15.46
C GLU A 135 -12.20 9.22 15.51
N ARG A 136 -11.89 8.61 14.36
CA ARG A 136 -10.95 7.47 14.28
C ARG A 136 -9.49 7.89 14.42
N VAL A 137 -9.12 9.05 13.91
CA VAL A 137 -7.73 9.56 13.88
C VAL A 137 -7.63 10.83 14.73
N GLU A 138 -8.01 10.72 16.00
CA GLU A 138 -8.10 11.87 16.91
C GLU A 138 -6.84 12.76 16.88
N GLY A 139 -7.06 14.06 16.68
CA GLY A 139 -6.00 15.06 16.67
C GLY A 139 -5.26 15.22 15.33
N HIS A 140 -5.74 14.63 14.23
CA HIS A 140 -5.18 14.92 12.92
C HIS A 140 -5.46 16.37 12.49
N THR A 141 -4.64 16.89 11.58
CA THR A 141 -4.77 18.26 11.05
C THR A 141 -5.06 18.30 9.54
N GLU A 142 -5.28 17.13 8.93
CA GLU A 142 -5.61 17.02 7.51
C GLU A 142 -6.99 17.62 7.18
N ASP A 143 -7.11 18.16 5.97
CA ASP A 143 -8.37 18.67 5.43
C ASP A 143 -9.23 17.48 4.94
N VAL A 144 -10.20 17.07 5.75
CA VAL A 144 -11.08 15.93 5.45
C VAL A 144 -11.88 16.13 4.16
N SER A 145 -12.18 17.38 3.78
CA SER A 145 -12.85 17.65 2.51
C SER A 145 -11.94 17.30 1.34
N LYS A 146 -10.66 17.72 1.39
CA LYS A 146 -9.69 17.35 0.35
C LYS A 146 -9.38 15.87 0.31
N LEU A 147 -9.28 15.22 1.49
CA LEU A 147 -9.13 13.77 1.56
C LEU A 147 -10.29 13.07 0.84
N ARG A 148 -11.53 13.53 1.07
CA ARG A 148 -12.73 13.01 0.43
C ARG A 148 -12.73 13.23 -1.09
N ASP A 149 -12.48 14.46 -1.52
CA ASP A 149 -12.51 14.84 -2.94
C ASP A 149 -11.49 14.04 -3.76
N LEU A 150 -10.31 13.77 -3.19
CA LEU A 150 -9.26 12.99 -3.86
C LEU A 150 -9.34 11.48 -3.57
N GLN A 151 -10.22 11.07 -2.67
CA GLN A 151 -10.36 9.71 -2.16
C GLN A 151 -9.10 9.16 -1.47
N ILE A 152 -8.39 10.02 -0.75
CA ILE A 152 -7.18 9.66 0.01
C ILE A 152 -7.60 9.13 1.39
N LEU A 153 -7.00 8.02 1.80
CA LEU A 153 -7.20 7.38 3.09
C LEU A 153 -6.20 7.94 4.13
N ILE A 154 -6.61 7.95 5.40
CA ILE A 154 -5.79 8.37 6.54
C ILE A 154 -5.84 7.33 7.65
N ASP A 155 -4.67 7.01 8.21
CA ASP A 155 -4.55 6.15 9.38
C ASP A 155 -3.39 6.58 10.29
N GLY A 156 -3.35 6.00 11.49
CA GLY A 156 -2.31 6.24 12.48
C GLY A 156 -2.82 6.99 13.71
N ALA A 157 -1.87 7.49 14.50
CA ALA A 157 -2.14 8.16 15.76
C ALA A 157 -1.22 9.40 15.86
N PRO A 158 -1.72 10.60 15.54
CA PRO A 158 -0.92 11.84 15.51
C PRO A 158 -0.09 12.07 16.77
N MET A 159 -0.68 11.81 17.94
CA MET A 159 -0.07 12.08 19.25
C MET A 159 0.92 11.02 19.72
N LYS A 160 1.13 9.95 18.95
CA LYS A 160 1.99 8.83 19.33
C LYS A 160 3.07 8.59 18.28
N ASP A 161 2.64 8.08 17.12
CA ASP A 161 3.53 7.57 16.08
C ASP A 161 3.36 8.36 14.76
N GLY A 162 2.53 9.41 14.74
CA GLY A 162 2.19 10.15 13.53
C GLY A 162 1.09 9.48 12.70
N ILE A 163 0.85 10.02 11.51
CA ILE A 163 -0.15 9.53 10.55
C ILE A 163 0.49 9.10 9.24
N LEU A 164 -0.29 8.42 8.42
CA LEU A 164 0.04 8.13 7.04
C LEU A 164 -1.19 8.35 6.15
N LEU A 165 -0.92 8.80 4.92
CA LEU A 165 -1.91 9.02 3.88
C LEU A 165 -1.65 8.04 2.74
N GLN A 166 -2.70 7.39 2.25
CA GLN A 166 -2.61 6.35 1.22
C GLN A 166 -3.71 6.48 0.18
N ILE A 167 -3.42 6.10 -1.04
CA ILE A 167 -4.43 5.85 -2.08
C ILE A 167 -3.93 4.78 -3.04
N PHE A 168 -4.86 4.01 -3.60
CA PHE A 168 -4.56 2.85 -4.43
C PHE A 168 -5.10 3.07 -5.84
N THR A 169 -4.27 2.80 -6.85
CA THR A 169 -4.72 2.83 -8.25
C THR A 169 -5.69 1.68 -8.50
N GLN A 170 -6.46 1.76 -9.58
CA GLN A 170 -7.02 0.54 -10.18
C GLN A 170 -5.87 -0.40 -10.62
N THR A 171 -6.19 -1.64 -10.99
CA THR A 171 -5.19 -2.54 -11.55
C THR A 171 -4.63 -1.99 -12.86
N VAL A 172 -3.31 -1.98 -12.99
CA VAL A 172 -2.58 -1.34 -14.11
C VAL A 172 -1.88 -2.38 -14.98
N ILE A 173 -1.43 -3.49 -14.40
CA ILE A 173 -0.69 -4.55 -15.11
C ILE A 173 -1.24 -5.91 -14.68
N GLY A 174 -2.22 -6.44 -15.43
CA GLY A 174 -2.96 -7.62 -14.97
C GLY A 174 -3.60 -7.33 -13.60
N PRO A 175 -3.40 -8.17 -12.56
CA PRO A 175 -3.92 -7.90 -11.22
C PRO A 175 -3.03 -6.98 -10.36
N VAL A 176 -1.93 -6.42 -10.91
CA VAL A 176 -0.99 -5.56 -10.18
C VAL A 176 -1.49 -4.10 -10.17
N PHE A 177 -1.46 -3.47 -9.00
CA PHE A 177 -1.77 -2.04 -8.81
C PHE A 177 -0.65 -1.29 -8.08
N PHE A 178 -0.78 0.02 -7.97
CA PHE A 178 0.18 0.88 -7.26
C PHE A 178 -0.49 1.57 -6.08
N GLU A 179 0.31 1.87 -5.06
CA GLU A 179 -0.08 2.69 -3.93
C GLU A 179 0.73 3.98 -3.96
N ILE A 180 0.08 5.11 -3.68
CA ILE A 180 0.76 6.37 -3.40
C ILE A 180 0.65 6.63 -1.92
N ILE A 181 1.79 6.81 -1.25
CA ILE A 181 1.87 6.94 0.19
C ILE A 181 2.64 8.19 0.60
N GLN A 182 2.13 8.88 1.61
CA GLN A 182 2.86 9.93 2.34
C GLN A 182 2.87 9.59 3.83
N ARG A 183 4.06 9.40 4.38
CA ARG A 183 4.26 9.20 5.82
C ARG A 183 4.46 10.54 6.50
N LYS A 184 3.68 10.82 7.55
CA LYS A 184 3.86 11.96 8.45
C LYS A 184 4.20 11.44 9.85
N GLY A 185 5.38 10.82 9.94
CA GLY A 185 5.93 10.20 11.16
C GLY A 185 5.62 8.71 11.31
N ASN A 186 4.51 8.21 10.75
CA ASN A 186 4.11 6.82 10.95
C ASN A 186 4.89 5.86 10.04
N GLU A 187 5.64 4.94 10.64
CA GLU A 187 6.46 3.92 9.97
C GLU A 187 5.76 2.55 9.83
N GLY A 188 4.47 2.46 10.18
CA GLY A 188 3.63 1.26 10.08
C GLY A 188 2.99 1.05 8.70
N PHE A 189 1.95 0.22 8.62
CA PHE A 189 1.32 -0.18 7.35
C PHE A 189 -0.14 0.29 7.17
N GLY A 190 -0.70 1.05 8.13
CA GLY A 190 -2.08 1.53 8.03
C GLY A 190 -3.14 0.44 8.11
N GLU A 191 -3.24 -0.28 9.24
CA GLU A 191 -4.20 -1.39 9.42
C GLU A 191 -5.66 -1.01 9.13
N GLY A 192 -6.06 0.21 9.50
CA GLY A 192 -7.41 0.72 9.26
C GLY A 192 -7.66 0.97 7.77
N ASN A 193 -6.63 1.38 7.03
CA ASN A 193 -6.71 1.56 5.59
C ASN A 193 -6.76 0.22 4.86
N PHE A 194 -6.01 -0.79 5.33
CA PHE A 194 -6.05 -2.13 4.77
C PHE A 194 -7.45 -2.77 4.85
N LYS A 195 -8.21 -2.52 5.92
CA LYS A 195 -9.61 -2.99 6.04
C LYS A 195 -10.62 -2.21 5.20
N ALA A 196 -10.24 -1.04 4.70
CA ALA A 196 -11.12 -0.21 3.86
C ALA A 196 -11.06 -0.58 2.38
N LEU A 197 -10.09 -1.42 1.99
CA LEU A 197 -9.89 -2.03 0.67
C LEU A 197 -10.56 -3.41 0.60
#